data_AF-A0A1S6U5W3-F1
#
_entry.id   AF-A0A1S6U5W3-F1
#
_cell.length_a   1.000
_cell.length_b   1.000
_cell.length_c   1.000
_cell.angle_alpha   90.00
_cell.angle_beta   90.00
_cell.angle_gamma   90.00
#
_symmetry.space_group_name_H-M   'P 1'
#
loop_
_entity.id
_entity.type
_entity.pdbx_description
1 polymer ?
#
loop_
_entity_poly.entity_id
_entity_poly.type
_entity_poly.pdbx_seq_one_letter_code
_entity_poly.pdbx_strand_id
1 'polypeptide(L)'
;MAEKEFTQICKEILALGKRIEAMDFEELRQIEVHVKAIQVALDSSKSDFDSKYAQLHGLESALRGYETSLNNIKSEIEAKASEINQAVSSGLAKISEADSIKDEVVSKLERVESALARADEGISRLDALKSKIYQELQNKSNEMKLVAQNAVATVETRQQQATQDIADQTRKLLDFVQEKMCCWYSKRDEVINELDKKAQEIIKQVEDVKLENRQIDDYMDRLEEAKQEVDQVRQSADEIKQKEQELTELKDKLNELKDDIQTVSSDGLIDDKKPSLIKVYSSKKVETLIDINSPSVPVGAVVEYPEDKELPIGFKVLDGSSLDKSEYAELYEIIGDKFGSDESSFNLPTEQIQQKTNQDVIDDNNKGTNKTYSSTKIESLISANNSTIPVGTIFNYPKGQTLPKGFKALDGASLSKAEYADLFNVLGEGFSIDDDNFALPKNQIEQTSLSIDLSKGNNFVIKPAQSEEMSLNNATVGQTGTIVVTNSAMITNFNNKLKFKTQPKGMSGVETFNYYVLSSDDIKIHRY
;
A
#
# COMPACT_ATOMS: atom_id res chain seq x y z
N MET A 1 67.04 -93.86 -184.62
CA MET A 1 66.58 -94.04 -183.22
C MET A 1 65.83 -92.80 -182.70
N ALA A 2 66.27 -91.57 -183.01
CA ALA A 2 65.66 -90.31 -182.57
C ALA A 2 64.14 -90.11 -182.85
N GLU A 3 63.59 -90.72 -183.90
CA GLU A 3 62.17 -90.54 -184.30
C GLU A 3 61.15 -91.09 -183.28
N LYS A 4 61.56 -92.05 -182.44
CA LYS A 4 60.72 -92.59 -181.36
C LYS A 4 60.51 -91.58 -180.21
N GLU A 5 61.48 -90.73 -179.93
CA GLU A 5 61.42 -89.77 -178.82
C GLU A 5 60.46 -88.61 -179.12
N PHE A 6 60.51 -88.04 -180.32
CA PHE A 6 59.59 -86.97 -180.72
C PHE A 6 58.11 -87.42 -180.69
N THR A 7 57.84 -88.64 -181.17
CA THR A 7 56.49 -89.23 -181.10
C THR A 7 56.00 -89.42 -179.67
N GLN A 8 56.91 -89.74 -178.74
CA GLN A 8 56.59 -89.89 -177.31
C GLN A 8 56.29 -88.52 -176.67
N ILE A 9 57.10 -87.49 -176.94
CA ILE A 9 56.86 -86.12 -176.48
C ILE A 9 55.51 -85.59 -176.97
N CYS A 10 55.16 -85.80 -178.24
CA CYS A 10 53.85 -85.37 -178.76
C CYS A 10 52.68 -86.10 -178.09
N LYS A 11 52.82 -87.39 -177.75
CA LYS A 11 51.81 -88.12 -176.95
C LYS A 11 51.69 -87.58 -175.54
N GLU A 12 52.81 -87.22 -174.90
CA GLU A 12 52.82 -86.63 -173.56
C GLU A 12 52.18 -85.24 -173.54
N ILE A 13 52.44 -84.39 -174.54
CA ILE A 13 51.76 -83.10 -174.71
C ILE A 13 50.26 -83.26 -174.93
N LEU A 14 49.83 -84.22 -175.76
CA LEU A 14 48.40 -84.50 -175.98
C LEU A 14 47.72 -85.10 -174.73
N ALA A 15 48.43 -85.93 -173.97
CA ALA A 15 47.96 -86.45 -172.69
C ALA A 15 47.88 -85.35 -171.62
N LEU A 16 48.82 -84.41 -171.61
CA LEU A 16 48.78 -83.22 -170.75
C LEU A 16 47.62 -82.30 -171.13
N GLY A 17 47.43 -82.02 -172.43
CA GLY A 17 46.28 -81.24 -172.92
C GLY A 17 44.94 -81.85 -172.49
N LYS A 18 44.77 -83.17 -172.68
CA LYS A 18 43.57 -83.89 -172.20
C LYS A 18 43.45 -83.92 -170.67
N ARG A 19 44.56 -83.93 -169.91
CA ARG A 19 44.53 -83.81 -168.44
C ARG A 19 44.15 -82.40 -167.99
N ILE A 20 44.51 -81.37 -168.75
CA ILE A 20 44.14 -79.97 -168.49
C ILE A 20 42.67 -79.72 -168.86
N GLU A 21 42.17 -80.27 -169.96
CA GLU A 21 40.72 -80.23 -170.26
C GLU A 21 39.88 -81.07 -169.28
N ALA A 22 40.47 -82.13 -168.69
CA ALA A 22 39.86 -82.92 -167.63
C ALA A 22 40.06 -82.36 -166.21
N MET A 23 40.75 -81.21 -166.05
CA MET A 23 40.70 -80.45 -164.80
C MET A 23 39.39 -79.66 -164.79
N ASP A 24 38.38 -80.20 -164.11
CA ASP A 24 37.06 -79.59 -164.02
C ASP A 24 37.15 -78.22 -163.31
N PHE A 25 36.91 -77.15 -164.07
CA PHE A 25 36.91 -75.78 -163.55
C PHE A 25 35.85 -75.55 -162.48
N GLU A 26 34.81 -76.40 -162.39
CA GLU A 26 33.81 -76.31 -161.32
C GLU A 26 34.40 -76.69 -159.96
N GLU A 27 35.35 -77.64 -159.86
CA GLU A 27 36.03 -77.96 -158.59
C GLU A 27 36.80 -76.74 -158.05
N LEU A 28 37.52 -76.03 -158.93
CA LEU A 28 38.22 -74.79 -158.56
C LEU A 28 37.25 -73.69 -158.12
N ARG A 29 36.07 -73.57 -158.76
CA ARG A 29 35.04 -72.60 -158.37
C ARG A 29 34.42 -72.93 -157.01
N GLN A 30 34.20 -74.22 -156.71
CA GLN A 30 33.73 -74.67 -155.39
C GLN A 30 34.77 -74.41 -154.30
N ILE A 31 36.06 -74.62 -154.59
CA ILE A 31 37.15 -74.27 -153.67
C ILE A 31 37.14 -72.76 -153.37
N GLU A 32 36.95 -71.89 -154.37
CA GLU A 32 36.87 -70.44 -154.15
C GLU A 32 35.68 -70.05 -153.26
N VAL A 33 34.50 -70.65 -153.47
CA VAL A 33 33.31 -70.44 -152.62
C VAL A 33 33.58 -70.89 -151.18
N HIS A 34 34.19 -72.06 -150.98
CA HIS A 34 34.57 -72.54 -149.66
C HIS A 34 35.60 -71.64 -148.99
N VAL A 35 36.63 -71.17 -149.69
CA VAL A 35 37.63 -70.22 -149.14
C VAL A 35 36.96 -68.92 -148.70
N LYS A 36 36.04 -68.36 -149.49
CA LYS A 36 35.26 -67.17 -149.11
C LYS A 36 34.37 -67.42 -147.89
N ALA A 37 33.71 -68.56 -147.81
CA ALA A 37 32.90 -68.93 -146.65
C ALA A 37 33.75 -69.10 -145.37
N ILE A 38 34.93 -69.73 -145.50
CA ILE A 38 35.91 -69.86 -144.41
C ILE A 38 36.41 -68.50 -143.96
N GLN A 39 36.71 -67.58 -144.88
CA GLN A 39 37.15 -66.21 -144.55
C GLN A 39 36.08 -65.46 -143.75
N VAL A 40 34.81 -65.47 -144.20
CA VAL A 40 33.70 -64.84 -143.48
C VAL A 40 33.49 -65.47 -142.09
N ALA A 41 33.61 -66.79 -141.97
CA ALA A 41 33.54 -67.47 -140.68
C ALA A 41 34.71 -67.11 -139.74
N LEU A 42 35.93 -66.96 -140.29
CA LEU A 42 37.12 -66.55 -139.55
C LEU A 42 37.01 -65.10 -139.06
N ASP A 43 36.57 -64.18 -139.90
CA ASP A 43 36.37 -62.77 -139.53
C ASP A 43 35.26 -62.62 -138.47
N SER A 44 34.17 -63.39 -138.59
CA SER A 44 33.12 -63.47 -137.57
C SER A 44 33.65 -64.00 -136.23
N SER A 45 34.40 -65.11 -136.27
CA SER A 45 35.05 -65.71 -135.08
C SER A 45 36.04 -64.76 -134.42
N LYS A 46 36.81 -64.00 -135.22
CA LYS A 46 37.71 -62.95 -134.73
C LYS A 46 36.92 -61.82 -134.05
N SER A 47 35.83 -61.34 -134.64
CA SER A 47 35.00 -60.30 -134.02
C SER A 47 34.34 -60.75 -132.72
N ASP A 48 33.95 -62.01 -132.61
CA ASP A 48 33.45 -62.61 -131.35
C ASP A 48 34.56 -62.73 -130.30
N PHE A 49 35.77 -63.16 -130.70
CA PHE A 49 36.94 -63.19 -129.83
C PHE A 49 37.32 -61.79 -129.31
N ASP A 50 37.42 -60.80 -130.18
CA ASP A 50 37.76 -59.41 -129.81
C ASP A 50 36.71 -58.82 -128.85
N SER A 51 35.42 -59.13 -129.06
CA SER A 51 34.34 -58.75 -128.14
C SER A 51 34.46 -59.41 -126.76
N LYS A 52 34.72 -60.72 -126.72
CA LYS A 52 34.93 -61.47 -125.47
C LYS A 52 36.19 -61.01 -124.73
N TYR A 53 37.25 -60.67 -125.45
CA TYR A 53 38.48 -60.11 -124.87
C TYR A 53 38.21 -58.73 -124.23
N ALA A 54 37.46 -57.85 -124.90
CA ALA A 54 37.05 -56.57 -124.33
C ALA A 54 36.16 -56.73 -123.09
N GLN A 55 35.24 -57.70 -123.09
CA GLN A 55 34.42 -58.05 -121.91
C GLN A 55 35.27 -58.57 -120.75
N LEU A 56 36.25 -59.45 -121.02
CA LEU A 56 37.18 -59.97 -120.03
C LEU A 56 38.01 -58.85 -119.38
N HIS A 57 38.60 -57.97 -120.19
CA HIS A 57 39.36 -56.81 -119.68
C HIS A 57 38.49 -55.85 -118.86
N GLY A 58 37.20 -55.72 -119.21
CA GLY A 58 36.21 -54.99 -118.41
C GLY A 58 35.97 -55.63 -117.04
N LEU A 59 35.85 -56.96 -116.98
CA LEU A 59 35.71 -57.73 -115.74
C LEU A 59 36.98 -57.65 -114.87
N GLU A 60 38.17 -57.74 -115.45
CA GLU A 60 39.46 -57.56 -114.75
C GLU A 60 39.55 -56.17 -114.11
N SER A 61 39.14 -55.13 -114.85
CA SER A 61 39.09 -53.75 -114.36
C SER A 61 38.11 -53.59 -113.19
N ALA A 62 36.93 -54.24 -113.25
CA ALA A 62 35.95 -54.24 -112.17
C ALA A 62 36.43 -55.00 -110.93
N LEU A 63 37.07 -56.17 -111.11
CA LEU A 63 37.65 -56.96 -110.02
C LEU A 63 38.70 -56.16 -109.24
N ARG A 64 39.58 -55.44 -109.94
CA ARG A 64 40.57 -54.54 -109.30
C ARG A 64 39.90 -53.40 -108.52
N GLY A 65 38.75 -52.91 -108.98
CA GLY A 65 37.92 -51.93 -108.25
C GLY A 65 37.34 -52.51 -106.95
N TYR A 66 36.85 -53.75 -106.98
CA TYR A 66 36.37 -54.45 -105.79
C TYR A 66 37.50 -54.76 -104.81
N GLU A 67 38.67 -55.20 -105.28
CA GLU A 67 39.86 -55.44 -104.46
C GLU A 67 40.29 -54.16 -103.72
N THR A 68 40.33 -53.03 -104.42
CA THR A 68 40.63 -51.72 -103.81
C THR A 68 39.60 -51.36 -102.73
N SER A 69 38.31 -51.55 -103.00
CA SER A 69 37.24 -51.28 -102.03
C SER A 69 37.32 -52.19 -100.79
N LEU A 70 37.62 -53.48 -100.97
CA LEU A 70 37.80 -54.44 -99.88
C LEU A 70 38.98 -54.07 -98.99
N ASN A 71 40.10 -53.63 -99.58
CA ASN A 71 41.26 -53.17 -98.83
C ASN A 71 40.95 -51.91 -98.00
N ASN A 72 40.21 -50.94 -98.54
CA ASN A 72 39.77 -49.77 -97.80
C ASN A 72 38.85 -50.15 -96.62
N ILE A 73 37.83 -50.98 -96.85
CA ILE A 73 36.92 -51.48 -95.81
C ILE A 73 37.70 -52.21 -94.71
N LYS A 74 38.69 -53.03 -95.07
CA LYS A 74 39.55 -53.71 -94.10
C LYS A 74 40.30 -52.72 -93.21
N SER A 75 40.93 -51.70 -93.78
CA SER A 75 41.65 -50.67 -93.00
C SER A 75 40.72 -49.85 -92.11
N GLU A 76 39.48 -49.56 -92.55
CA GLU A 76 38.46 -48.91 -91.71
C GLU A 76 38.03 -49.79 -90.53
N ILE A 77 37.84 -51.09 -90.75
CA ILE A 77 37.53 -52.07 -89.69
C ILE A 77 38.69 -52.17 -88.68
N GLU A 78 39.93 -52.24 -89.16
CA GLU A 78 41.12 -52.29 -88.29
C GLU A 78 41.27 -51.01 -87.44
N ALA A 79 41.02 -49.83 -88.02
CA ALA A 79 41.00 -48.57 -87.29
C ALA A 79 39.90 -48.53 -86.23
N LYS A 80 38.67 -48.93 -86.58
CA LYS A 80 37.53 -48.97 -85.64
C LYS A 80 37.72 -50.00 -84.52
N ALA A 81 38.33 -51.15 -84.80
CA ALA A 81 38.69 -52.11 -83.76
C ALA A 81 39.71 -51.52 -82.77
N SER A 82 40.67 -50.73 -83.25
CA SER A 82 41.63 -50.01 -82.37
C SER A 82 40.94 -48.97 -81.49
N GLU A 83 40.05 -48.14 -82.06
CA GLU A 83 39.24 -47.17 -81.29
C GLU A 83 38.40 -47.85 -80.20
N ILE A 84 37.73 -48.96 -80.53
CA ILE A 84 36.92 -49.75 -79.59
C ILE A 84 37.79 -50.28 -78.44
N ASN A 85 38.96 -50.87 -78.75
CA ASN A 85 39.87 -51.39 -77.73
C ASN A 85 40.34 -50.29 -76.78
N GLN A 86 40.70 -49.10 -77.29
CA GLN A 86 41.09 -47.96 -76.47
C GLN A 86 39.94 -47.48 -75.56
N ALA A 87 38.72 -47.40 -76.10
CA ALA A 87 37.54 -47.03 -75.33
C ALA A 87 37.22 -48.05 -74.23
N VAL A 88 37.34 -49.35 -74.50
CA VAL A 88 37.17 -50.43 -73.51
C VAL A 88 38.22 -50.34 -72.40
N SER A 89 39.51 -50.15 -72.73
CA SER A 89 40.55 -49.97 -71.71
C SER A 89 40.30 -48.75 -70.82
N SER A 90 39.86 -47.62 -71.39
CA SER A 90 39.49 -46.43 -70.62
C SER A 90 38.26 -46.66 -69.73
N GLY A 91 37.26 -47.40 -70.23
CA GLY A 91 36.07 -47.79 -69.47
C GLY A 91 36.41 -48.68 -68.27
N LEU A 92 37.25 -49.70 -68.46
CA LEU A 92 37.70 -50.60 -67.39
C LEU A 92 38.50 -49.86 -66.31
N ALA A 93 39.36 -48.91 -66.68
CA ALA A 93 40.09 -48.10 -65.72
C ALA A 93 39.13 -47.27 -64.83
N LYS A 94 38.10 -46.64 -65.42
CA LYS A 94 37.08 -45.88 -64.68
C LYS A 94 36.21 -46.77 -63.78
N ILE A 95 35.93 -48.01 -64.17
CA ILE A 95 35.23 -48.98 -63.33
C ILE A 95 36.09 -49.31 -62.10
N SER A 96 37.38 -49.59 -62.28
CA SER A 96 38.30 -49.85 -61.16
C SER A 96 38.46 -48.65 -60.22
N GLU A 97 38.40 -47.42 -60.73
CA GLU A 97 38.38 -46.20 -59.91
C GLU A 97 37.08 -46.08 -59.11
N ALA A 98 35.93 -46.36 -59.75
CA ALA A 98 34.62 -46.34 -59.10
C ALA A 98 34.49 -47.41 -57.99
N ASP A 99 35.05 -48.61 -58.19
CA ASP A 99 35.10 -49.66 -57.16
C ASP A 99 35.97 -49.22 -55.96
N SER A 100 37.12 -48.60 -56.20
CA SER A 100 37.97 -48.04 -55.13
C SER A 100 37.27 -46.94 -54.32
N ILE A 101 36.55 -46.03 -55.01
CA ILE A 101 35.76 -44.97 -54.36
C ILE A 101 34.62 -45.57 -53.53
N LYS A 102 33.95 -46.61 -54.05
CA LYS A 102 32.88 -47.32 -53.34
C LYS A 102 33.40 -47.93 -52.04
N ASP A 103 34.54 -48.61 -52.07
CA ASP A 103 35.14 -49.22 -50.87
C ASP A 103 35.56 -48.15 -49.84
N GLU A 104 36.08 -47.00 -50.29
CA GLU A 104 36.38 -45.86 -49.41
C GLU A 104 35.09 -45.28 -48.76
N VAL A 105 34.01 -45.15 -49.53
CA VAL A 105 32.71 -44.69 -49.03
C VAL A 105 32.11 -45.66 -48.01
N VAL A 106 32.21 -46.97 -48.26
CA VAL A 106 31.77 -48.01 -47.29
C VAL A 106 32.57 -47.90 -45.99
N SER A 107 33.90 -47.82 -46.04
CA SER A 107 34.72 -47.67 -44.82
C SER A 107 34.46 -46.36 -44.08
N LYS A 108 34.09 -45.28 -44.79
CA LYS A 108 33.66 -44.02 -44.16
C LYS A 108 32.28 -44.16 -43.49
N LEU A 109 31.35 -44.90 -44.09
CA LEU A 109 30.02 -45.15 -43.53
C LEU A 109 30.11 -45.93 -42.21
N GLU A 110 30.86 -47.03 -42.17
CA GLU A 110 31.08 -47.85 -40.96
C GLU A 110 31.65 -47.02 -39.79
N ARG A 111 32.53 -46.04 -40.08
CA ARG A 111 33.07 -45.12 -39.08
C ARG A 111 32.02 -44.13 -38.55
N VAL A 112 31.11 -43.67 -39.40
CA VAL A 112 29.99 -42.79 -39.01
C VAL A 112 28.99 -43.55 -38.14
N GLU A 113 28.63 -44.77 -38.53
CA GLU A 113 27.76 -45.65 -37.73
C GLU A 113 28.38 -45.94 -36.34
N SER A 114 29.68 -46.25 -36.30
CA SER A 114 30.43 -46.42 -35.05
C SER A 114 30.50 -45.15 -34.18
N ALA A 115 30.49 -43.97 -34.79
CA ALA A 115 30.47 -42.70 -34.08
C ALA A 115 29.07 -42.38 -33.53
N LEU A 116 28.01 -42.70 -34.28
CA LEU A 116 26.62 -42.53 -33.87
C LEU A 116 26.29 -43.40 -32.65
N ALA A 117 26.66 -44.69 -32.66
CA ALA A 117 26.46 -45.58 -31.51
C ALA A 117 27.12 -45.07 -30.22
N ARG A 118 28.31 -44.46 -30.32
CA ARG A 118 28.98 -43.81 -29.17
C ARG A 118 28.27 -42.55 -28.70
N ALA A 119 27.62 -41.81 -29.60
CA ALA A 119 26.81 -40.66 -29.25
C ALA A 119 25.55 -41.10 -28.49
N ASP A 120 24.89 -42.17 -28.92
CA ASP A 120 23.71 -42.74 -28.25
C ASP A 120 24.04 -43.27 -26.84
N GLU A 121 25.19 -43.94 -26.67
CA GLU A 121 25.73 -44.27 -25.35
C GLU A 121 25.97 -43.02 -24.49
N GLY A 122 26.52 -41.96 -25.09
CA GLY A 122 26.77 -40.68 -24.43
C GLY A 122 25.48 -40.00 -23.93
N ILE A 123 24.44 -39.97 -24.77
CA ILE A 123 23.10 -39.47 -24.44
C ILE A 123 22.51 -40.30 -23.30
N SER A 124 22.57 -41.63 -23.38
CA SER A 124 22.08 -42.54 -22.34
C SER A 124 22.76 -42.30 -20.97
N ARG A 125 24.07 -42.00 -20.97
CA ARG A 125 24.82 -41.63 -19.76
C ARG A 125 24.40 -40.25 -19.21
N LEU A 126 24.12 -39.28 -20.09
CA LEU A 126 23.63 -37.95 -19.69
C LEU A 126 22.24 -38.03 -19.05
N ASP A 127 21.32 -38.83 -19.58
CA ASP A 127 20.00 -39.03 -18.98
C ASP A 127 20.08 -39.72 -17.61
N ALA A 128 20.97 -40.72 -17.45
CA ALA A 128 21.23 -41.34 -16.16
C ALA A 128 21.80 -40.34 -15.12
N LEU A 129 22.76 -39.50 -15.53
CA LEU A 129 23.32 -38.44 -14.68
C LEU A 129 22.27 -37.40 -14.29
N LYS A 130 21.44 -36.97 -15.25
CA LYS A 130 20.32 -36.05 -15.02
C LYS A 130 19.34 -36.59 -13.99
N SER A 131 18.96 -37.87 -14.10
CA SER A 131 18.10 -38.55 -13.11
C SER A 131 18.73 -38.57 -11.71
N LYS A 132 20.04 -38.89 -11.61
CA LYS A 132 20.77 -38.90 -10.33
C LYS A 132 20.83 -37.52 -9.68
N ILE A 133 21.10 -36.47 -10.46
CA ILE A 133 21.14 -35.07 -9.98
C ILE A 133 19.77 -34.64 -9.42
N TYR A 134 18.67 -34.97 -10.10
CA TYR A 134 17.33 -34.66 -9.58
C TYR A 134 17.04 -35.36 -8.24
N GLN A 135 17.43 -36.63 -8.09
CA GLN A 135 17.29 -37.36 -6.83
C GLN A 135 18.13 -36.75 -5.70
N GLU A 136 19.39 -36.40 -5.96
CA GLU A 136 20.27 -35.76 -4.98
C GLU A 136 19.74 -34.39 -4.53
N LEU A 137 19.25 -33.56 -5.46
CA LEU A 137 18.62 -32.28 -5.14
C LEU A 137 17.34 -32.45 -4.30
N GLN A 138 16.50 -33.42 -4.64
CA GLN A 138 15.27 -33.71 -3.88
C GLN A 138 15.59 -34.19 -2.46
N ASN A 139 16.57 -35.08 -2.31
CA ASN A 139 17.04 -35.54 -1.00
C ASN A 139 17.61 -34.38 -0.17
N LYS A 140 18.45 -33.53 -0.75
CA LYS A 140 19.04 -32.39 -0.04
C LYS A 140 18.00 -31.35 0.38
N SER A 141 16.97 -31.13 -0.45
CA SER A 141 15.82 -30.28 -0.10
C SER A 141 15.05 -30.84 1.10
N ASN A 142 14.83 -32.15 1.14
CA ASN A 142 14.16 -32.83 2.26
C ASN A 142 14.99 -32.76 3.57
N GLU A 143 16.30 -33.00 3.49
CA GLU A 143 17.22 -32.83 4.63
C GLU A 143 17.18 -31.40 5.18
N MET A 144 17.28 -30.40 4.29
CA MET A 144 17.28 -28.99 4.69
C MET A 144 15.95 -28.57 5.32
N LYS A 145 14.82 -29.08 4.82
CA LYS A 145 13.49 -28.89 5.42
C LYS A 145 13.43 -29.47 6.83
N LEU A 146 13.95 -30.68 7.04
CA LEU A 146 13.98 -31.32 8.37
C LEU A 146 14.87 -30.55 9.35
N VAL A 147 16.05 -30.09 8.92
CA VAL A 147 16.94 -29.25 9.74
C VAL A 147 16.25 -27.94 10.13
N ALA A 148 15.58 -27.27 9.20
CA ALA A 148 14.83 -26.05 9.47
C ALA A 148 13.69 -26.28 10.48
N GLN A 149 12.91 -27.36 10.31
CA GLN A 149 11.84 -27.73 11.23
C GLN A 149 12.35 -28.00 12.66
N ASN A 150 13.45 -28.75 12.79
CA ASN A 150 14.08 -29.03 14.08
C ASN A 150 14.64 -27.76 14.76
N ALA A 151 15.21 -26.85 13.97
CA ALA A 151 15.70 -25.56 14.47
C ALA A 151 14.56 -24.68 14.98
N VAL A 152 13.45 -24.57 14.24
CA VAL A 152 12.24 -23.83 14.65
C VAL A 152 11.68 -24.39 15.95
N ALA A 153 11.42 -25.71 16.03
CA ALA A 153 10.90 -26.35 17.25
C ALA A 153 11.81 -26.14 18.48
N THR A 154 13.13 -26.12 18.27
CA THR A 154 14.11 -25.82 19.33
C THR A 154 14.01 -24.36 19.81
N VAL A 155 13.84 -23.41 18.89
CA VAL A 155 13.68 -21.98 19.22
C VAL A 155 12.34 -21.74 19.93
N GLU A 156 11.24 -22.31 19.43
CA GLU A 156 9.91 -22.22 20.05
C GLU A 156 9.94 -22.75 21.49
N THR A 157 10.54 -23.93 21.72
CA THR A 157 10.67 -24.51 23.07
C THR A 157 11.46 -23.61 24.01
N ARG A 158 12.58 -23.03 23.55
CA ARG A 158 13.39 -22.09 24.34
C ARG A 158 12.65 -20.79 24.64
N GLN A 159 11.89 -20.26 23.67
CA GLN A 159 11.08 -19.05 23.85
C GLN A 159 9.95 -19.27 24.84
N GLN A 160 9.27 -20.42 24.79
CA GLN A 160 8.25 -20.81 25.77
C GLN A 160 8.84 -20.90 27.18
N GLN A 161 9.98 -21.58 27.36
CA GLN A 161 10.65 -21.67 28.66
C GLN A 161 11.07 -20.29 29.18
N ALA A 162 11.71 -19.46 28.37
CA ALA A 162 12.11 -18.11 28.78
C ALA A 162 10.91 -17.23 29.15
N THR A 163 9.78 -17.37 28.45
CA THR A 163 8.53 -16.66 28.77
C THR A 163 7.98 -17.11 30.13
N GLN A 164 8.01 -18.42 30.41
CA GLN A 164 7.59 -18.98 31.70
C GLN A 164 8.50 -18.52 32.85
N ASP A 165 9.82 -18.57 32.66
CA ASP A 165 10.81 -18.13 33.65
C ASP A 165 10.62 -16.64 34.01
N ILE A 166 10.38 -15.78 33.01
CA ILE A 166 10.08 -14.35 33.20
C ILE A 166 8.75 -14.17 33.94
N ALA A 167 7.70 -14.93 33.60
CA ALA A 167 6.41 -14.85 34.27
C ALA A 167 6.51 -15.25 35.75
N ASP A 168 7.27 -16.30 36.08
CA ASP A 168 7.47 -16.75 37.45
C ASP A 168 8.39 -15.83 38.26
N GLN A 169 9.40 -15.20 37.64
CA GLN A 169 10.16 -14.11 38.26
C GLN A 169 9.28 -12.88 38.54
N THR A 170 8.43 -12.50 37.59
CA THR A 170 7.50 -11.38 37.73
C THR A 170 6.50 -11.61 38.86
N ARG A 171 5.96 -12.84 38.97
CA ARG A 171 5.08 -13.23 40.09
C ARG A 171 5.79 -13.10 41.45
N LYS A 172 7.00 -13.65 41.59
CA LYS A 172 7.79 -13.53 42.84
C LYS A 172 8.08 -12.08 43.25
N LEU A 173 8.37 -11.21 42.27
CA LEU A 173 8.56 -9.77 42.53
C LEU A 173 7.25 -9.10 42.96
N LEU A 174 6.12 -9.44 42.34
CA LEU A 174 4.80 -8.94 42.72
C LEU A 174 4.43 -9.36 44.15
N ASP A 175 4.61 -10.64 44.48
CA ASP A 175 4.34 -11.20 45.82
C ASP A 175 5.18 -10.48 46.89
N PHE A 176 6.48 -10.26 46.62
CA PHE A 176 7.37 -9.51 47.51
C PHE A 176 6.93 -8.05 47.70
N VAL A 177 6.56 -7.35 46.63
CA VAL A 177 6.07 -5.97 46.71
C VAL A 177 4.76 -5.90 47.49
N GLN A 178 3.84 -6.84 47.26
CA GLN A 178 2.58 -6.93 48.01
C GLN A 178 2.83 -7.17 49.51
N GLU A 179 3.72 -8.10 49.87
CA GLU A 179 4.12 -8.34 51.26
C GLU A 179 4.62 -7.05 51.93
N LYS A 180 5.54 -6.32 51.28
CA LYS A 180 6.09 -5.07 51.84
C LYS A 180 5.06 -3.95 51.92
N MET A 181 4.15 -3.82 50.95
CA MET A 181 3.03 -2.88 51.05
C MET A 181 2.10 -3.23 52.22
N CYS A 182 1.75 -4.50 52.42
CA CYS A 182 0.92 -4.94 53.54
C CYS A 182 1.57 -4.62 54.89
N CYS A 183 2.88 -4.86 55.06
CA CYS A 183 3.62 -4.45 56.26
C CYS A 183 3.59 -2.93 56.47
N TRP A 184 3.78 -2.14 55.39
CA TRP A 184 3.77 -0.68 55.48
C TRP A 184 2.39 -0.13 55.86
N TYR A 185 1.31 -0.63 55.24
CA TYR A 185 -0.05 -0.26 55.59
C TYR A 185 -0.40 -0.65 57.03
N SER A 186 -0.07 -1.87 57.48
CA SER A 186 -0.27 -2.28 58.88
C SER A 186 0.45 -1.33 59.86
N LYS A 187 1.71 -0.97 59.57
CA LYS A 187 2.47 -0.06 60.45
C LYS A 187 1.94 1.39 60.42
N ARG A 188 1.47 1.86 59.26
CA ARG A 188 0.77 3.16 59.13
C ARG A 188 -0.50 3.16 59.98
N ASP A 189 -1.29 2.10 59.89
CA ASP A 189 -2.58 2.01 60.56
C ASP A 189 -2.41 1.86 62.09
N GLU A 190 -1.37 1.17 62.56
CA GLU A 190 -0.94 1.21 63.97
C GLU A 190 -0.66 2.64 64.45
N VAL A 191 0.11 3.43 63.69
CA VAL A 191 0.45 4.82 64.06
C VAL A 191 -0.78 5.72 64.05
N ILE A 192 -1.69 5.56 63.09
CA ILE A 192 -2.98 6.28 63.06
C ILE A 192 -3.79 5.96 64.32
N ASN A 193 -3.89 4.69 64.70
CA ASN A 193 -4.62 4.25 65.90
C ASN A 193 -3.98 4.75 67.21
N GLU A 194 -2.65 4.88 67.28
CA GLU A 194 -1.99 5.50 68.44
C GLU A 194 -2.23 7.01 68.52
N LEU A 195 -2.23 7.71 67.38
CA LEU A 195 -2.52 9.14 67.31
C LEU A 195 -3.98 9.44 67.66
N ASP A 196 -4.93 8.64 67.18
CA ASP A 196 -6.35 8.76 67.52
C ASP A 196 -6.58 8.58 69.03
N LYS A 197 -5.99 7.53 69.65
CA LYS A 197 -6.06 7.34 71.11
C LYS A 197 -5.54 8.55 71.89
N LYS A 198 -4.39 9.12 71.48
CA LYS A 198 -3.84 10.33 72.11
C LYS A 198 -4.73 11.55 71.89
N ALA A 199 -5.35 11.69 70.72
CA ALA A 199 -6.30 12.76 70.45
C ALA A 199 -7.54 12.64 71.35
N GLN A 200 -8.11 11.45 71.51
CA GLN A 200 -9.23 11.20 72.44
C GLN A 200 -8.86 11.51 73.91
N GLU A 201 -7.65 11.14 74.33
CA GLU A 201 -7.16 11.45 75.69
C GLU A 201 -6.99 12.96 75.92
N ILE A 202 -6.47 13.70 74.93
CA ILE A 202 -6.38 15.18 74.98
C ILE A 202 -7.77 15.81 74.98
N ILE A 203 -8.70 15.32 74.15
CA ILE A 203 -10.10 15.80 74.13
C ILE A 203 -10.71 15.69 75.53
N LYS A 204 -10.55 14.53 76.18
CA LYS A 204 -11.03 14.32 77.55
C LYS A 204 -10.39 15.27 78.55
N GLN A 205 -9.06 15.46 78.51
CA GLN A 205 -8.37 16.41 79.40
C GLN A 205 -8.90 17.86 79.21
N VAL A 206 -9.22 18.25 77.97
CA VAL A 206 -9.83 19.56 77.67
C VAL A 206 -11.28 19.64 78.19
N GLU A 207 -12.04 18.56 78.18
CA GLU A 207 -13.38 18.50 78.78
C GLU A 207 -13.35 18.59 80.31
N ASP A 208 -12.38 17.92 80.96
CA ASP A 208 -12.16 17.99 82.41
C ASP A 208 -11.78 19.43 82.82
N VAL A 209 -10.82 20.08 82.13
CA VAL A 209 -10.45 21.49 82.37
C VAL A 209 -11.62 22.46 82.11
N LYS A 210 -12.48 22.19 81.12
CA LYS A 210 -13.72 22.98 80.90
C LYS A 210 -14.75 22.80 82.02
N LEU A 211 -14.70 21.70 82.77
CA LEU A 211 -15.53 21.52 83.97
C LEU A 211 -14.94 22.29 85.16
N GLU A 212 -13.62 22.23 85.36
CA GLU A 212 -12.91 23.02 86.37
C GLU A 212 -13.11 24.53 86.19
N ASN A 213 -12.98 25.04 84.96
CA ASN A 213 -13.24 26.46 84.68
C ASN A 213 -14.68 26.88 85.02
N ARG A 214 -15.68 26.05 84.71
CA ARG A 214 -17.08 26.32 85.10
C ARG A 214 -17.30 26.34 86.61
N GLN A 215 -16.51 25.58 87.38
CA GLN A 215 -16.53 25.64 88.84
C GLN A 215 -15.87 26.94 89.34
N ILE A 216 -14.81 27.41 88.68
CA ILE A 216 -14.18 28.72 88.97
C ILE A 216 -15.19 29.85 88.70
N ASP A 217 -15.96 29.78 87.60
CA ASP A 217 -17.01 30.75 87.29
C ASP A 217 -18.09 30.79 88.41
N ASP A 218 -18.60 29.63 88.87
CA ASP A 218 -19.54 29.54 90.03
C ASP A 218 -18.95 30.14 91.32
N TYR A 219 -17.66 29.89 91.59
CA TYR A 219 -16.98 30.49 92.73
C TYR A 219 -16.82 32.01 92.60
N MET A 220 -16.63 32.53 91.37
CA MET A 220 -16.54 33.97 91.10
C MET A 220 -17.89 34.66 91.26
N ASP A 221 -18.98 34.09 90.74
CA ASP A 221 -20.33 34.62 90.90
C ASP A 221 -20.70 34.71 92.39
N ARG A 222 -20.47 33.64 93.15
CA ARG A 222 -20.72 33.59 94.60
C ARG A 222 -19.82 34.54 95.40
N LEU A 223 -18.61 34.82 94.92
CA LEU A 223 -17.74 35.84 95.52
C LEU A 223 -18.32 37.25 95.29
N GLU A 224 -18.91 37.51 94.12
CA GLU A 224 -19.54 38.78 93.79
C GLU A 224 -20.83 39.01 94.59
N GLU A 225 -21.66 37.97 94.76
CA GLU A 225 -22.80 38.00 95.69
C GLU A 225 -22.35 38.33 97.12
N ALA A 226 -21.32 37.65 97.63
CA ALA A 226 -20.79 37.90 98.97
C ALA A 226 -20.19 39.31 99.14
N LYS A 227 -19.60 39.91 98.10
CA LYS A 227 -19.20 41.33 98.12
C LYS A 227 -20.40 42.26 98.28
N GLN A 228 -21.49 42.01 97.53
CA GLN A 228 -22.72 42.81 97.63
C GLN A 228 -23.33 42.72 99.04
N GLU A 229 -23.34 41.54 99.66
CA GLU A 229 -23.76 41.38 101.05
C GLU A 229 -22.88 42.19 102.02
N VAL A 230 -21.55 42.18 101.83
CA VAL A 230 -20.61 42.97 102.64
C VAL A 230 -20.83 44.47 102.45
N ASP A 231 -21.10 44.95 101.24
CA ASP A 231 -21.39 46.36 100.98
C ASP A 231 -22.75 46.79 101.59
N GLN A 232 -23.77 45.93 101.59
CA GLN A 232 -25.04 46.18 102.30
C GLN A 232 -24.84 46.25 103.83
N VAL A 233 -24.02 45.36 104.40
CA VAL A 233 -23.65 45.40 105.83
C VAL A 233 -22.86 46.66 106.16
N ARG A 234 -21.96 47.10 105.25
CA ARG A 234 -21.18 48.33 105.42
C ARG A 234 -22.07 49.58 105.38
N GLN A 235 -23.01 49.66 104.44
CA GLN A 235 -24.02 50.72 104.40
C GLN A 235 -24.84 50.74 105.70
N SER A 236 -25.29 49.57 106.17
CA SER A 236 -26.03 49.44 107.44
C SER A 236 -25.19 49.90 108.64
N ALA A 237 -23.88 49.64 108.64
CA ALA A 237 -22.96 50.10 109.68
C ALA A 237 -22.75 51.63 109.66
N ASP A 238 -22.66 52.23 108.48
CA ASP A 238 -22.59 53.70 108.33
C ASP A 238 -23.92 54.36 108.76
N GLU A 239 -25.08 53.76 108.48
CA GLU A 239 -26.38 54.21 109.00
C GLU A 239 -26.48 54.11 110.54
N ILE A 240 -25.98 53.02 111.14
CA ILE A 240 -25.90 52.87 112.61
C ILE A 240 -25.02 53.97 113.20
N LYS A 241 -23.85 54.22 112.61
CA LYS A 241 -22.89 55.24 113.04
C LYS A 241 -23.48 56.66 112.95
N GLN A 242 -24.28 56.94 111.94
CA GLN A 242 -25.05 58.18 111.85
C GLN A 242 -26.08 58.29 112.98
N LYS A 243 -26.80 57.20 113.30
CA LYS A 243 -27.74 57.17 114.44
C LYS A 243 -27.05 57.29 115.81
N GLU A 244 -25.82 56.82 115.96
CA GLU A 244 -25.01 57.07 117.17
C GLU A 244 -24.68 58.55 117.34
N GLN A 245 -24.40 59.27 116.24
CA GLN A 245 -24.23 60.73 116.26
C GLN A 245 -25.54 61.45 116.63
N GLU A 246 -26.66 61.10 115.99
CA GLU A 246 -27.98 61.64 116.34
C GLU A 246 -28.36 61.40 117.81
N LEU A 247 -28.05 60.20 118.34
CA LEU A 247 -28.28 59.85 119.74
C LEU A 247 -27.40 60.67 120.69
N THR A 248 -26.16 60.97 120.28
CA THR A 248 -25.23 61.83 121.04
C THR A 248 -25.76 63.27 121.08
N GLU A 249 -26.17 63.83 119.94
CA GLU A 249 -26.80 65.15 119.91
C GLU A 249 -28.09 65.24 120.74
N LEU A 250 -28.93 64.19 120.71
CA LEU A 250 -30.14 64.10 121.54
C LEU A 250 -29.80 64.05 123.03
N LYS A 251 -28.70 63.40 123.40
CA LYS A 251 -28.21 63.30 124.77
C LYS A 251 -27.65 64.63 125.27
N ASP A 252 -26.95 65.37 124.41
CA ASP A 252 -26.47 66.71 124.72
C ASP A 252 -27.63 67.70 124.86
N LYS A 253 -28.62 67.68 123.95
CA LYS A 253 -29.88 68.45 124.06
C LYS A 253 -30.68 68.09 125.33
N LEU A 254 -30.65 66.84 125.78
CA LEU A 254 -31.30 66.41 127.03
C LEU A 254 -30.55 66.93 128.27
N ASN A 255 -29.21 67.05 128.21
CA ASN A 255 -28.43 67.69 129.27
C ASN A 255 -28.68 69.22 129.29
N GLU A 256 -28.75 69.88 128.13
CA GLU A 256 -29.19 71.29 128.02
C GLU A 256 -30.57 71.50 128.66
N LEU A 257 -31.58 70.70 128.28
CA LEU A 257 -32.93 70.78 128.86
C LEU A 257 -32.94 70.53 130.38
N LYS A 258 -32.05 69.67 130.87
CA LYS A 258 -31.89 69.41 132.31
C LYS A 258 -31.29 70.62 133.02
N ASP A 259 -30.27 71.26 132.44
CA ASP A 259 -29.65 72.46 132.99
C ASP A 259 -30.61 73.67 132.93
N ASP A 260 -31.43 73.79 131.88
CA ASP A 260 -32.54 74.75 131.79
C ASP A 260 -33.55 74.55 132.93
N ILE A 261 -34.02 73.32 133.16
CA ILE A 261 -34.95 72.99 134.27
C ILE A 261 -34.31 73.30 135.63
N GLN A 262 -33.03 73.01 135.79
CA GLN A 262 -32.31 73.25 137.05
C GLN A 262 -32.05 74.76 137.29
N THR A 263 -31.96 75.55 136.23
CA THR A 263 -31.87 77.02 136.28
C THR A 263 -33.22 77.63 136.65
N VAL A 264 -34.32 77.17 136.02
CA VAL A 264 -35.70 77.59 136.35
C VAL A 264 -36.08 77.26 137.80
N SER A 265 -35.53 76.18 138.37
CA SER A 265 -35.72 75.80 139.78
C SER A 265 -34.91 76.64 140.79
N SER A 266 -34.02 77.51 140.34
CA SER A 266 -33.06 78.24 141.21
C SER A 266 -33.30 79.75 141.31
N ASP A 267 -33.86 80.37 140.26
CA ASP A 267 -33.96 81.85 140.14
C ASP A 267 -35.33 82.47 140.45
N GLY A 268 -36.33 81.66 140.88
CA GLY A 268 -37.56 82.17 141.52
C GLY A 268 -38.45 83.09 140.67
N LEU A 269 -38.51 82.86 139.36
CA LEU A 269 -38.95 83.89 138.39
C LEU A 269 -40.34 83.73 137.73
N ILE A 270 -41.20 82.78 138.15
CA ILE A 270 -42.53 82.60 137.53
C ILE A 270 -43.66 82.56 138.59
N ASP A 271 -44.61 83.49 138.42
CA ASP A 271 -45.80 83.79 139.24
C ASP A 271 -47.07 83.63 138.35
N ASP A 272 -48.12 82.99 138.87
CA ASP A 272 -49.31 82.51 138.15
C ASP A 272 -50.29 83.61 137.66
N LYS A 273 -49.80 84.78 137.20
CA LYS A 273 -50.64 85.99 137.00
C LYS A 273 -50.41 86.86 135.74
N LYS A 274 -50.18 86.27 134.54
CA LYS A 274 -50.80 86.67 133.22
C LYS A 274 -50.12 86.07 131.96
N PRO A 275 -50.80 86.06 130.77
CA PRO A 275 -50.39 85.28 129.59
C PRO A 275 -49.77 86.07 128.40
N SER A 276 -48.91 85.40 127.60
CA SER A 276 -48.33 85.84 126.30
C SER A 276 -47.65 84.65 125.56
N LEU A 277 -47.14 84.73 124.31
CA LEU A 277 -47.87 84.63 123.02
C LEU A 277 -46.93 84.36 121.80
N ILE A 278 -47.32 83.46 120.85
CA ILE A 278 -46.88 83.36 119.42
C ILE A 278 -45.42 82.81 119.18
N LYS A 279 -45.09 81.79 118.32
CA LYS A 279 -45.10 81.74 116.82
C LYS A 279 -44.81 80.32 116.24
N VAL A 280 -44.69 80.21 114.89
CA VAL A 280 -44.82 79.01 114.01
C VAL A 280 -43.65 78.90 113.00
N TYR A 281 -43.36 77.74 112.35
CA TYR A 281 -43.04 77.59 110.89
C TYR A 281 -42.87 76.13 110.36
N SER A 282 -42.70 75.95 109.04
CA SER A 282 -43.11 74.73 108.29
C SER A 282 -42.41 74.45 106.92
N SER A 283 -42.22 73.15 106.59
CA SER A 283 -42.38 72.48 105.26
C SER A 283 -41.50 72.80 104.01
N LYS A 284 -41.42 71.81 103.08
CA LYS A 284 -41.09 71.78 101.61
C LYS A 284 -39.68 71.28 101.18
N LYS A 285 -39.43 70.71 99.97
CA LYS A 285 -40.20 69.94 98.92
C LYS A 285 -39.24 69.64 97.70
N VAL A 286 -39.70 68.84 96.70
CA VAL A 286 -39.45 68.97 95.22
C VAL A 286 -38.30 68.21 94.50
N GLU A 287 -38.70 67.16 93.76
CA GLU A 287 -38.62 66.89 92.28
C GLU A 287 -37.30 67.00 91.45
N THR A 288 -37.04 65.98 90.62
CA THR A 288 -36.65 66.09 89.17
C THR A 288 -36.82 64.73 88.44
N LEU A 289 -36.66 64.67 87.11
CA LEU A 289 -37.41 63.75 86.20
C LEU A 289 -36.77 63.47 84.81
N ILE A 290 -37.29 62.46 84.10
CA ILE A 290 -37.61 62.39 82.62
C ILE A 290 -36.66 61.73 81.56
N ASP A 291 -37.28 60.85 80.73
CA ASP A 291 -37.09 60.40 79.31
C ASP A 291 -35.81 59.70 78.75
N ILE A 292 -35.79 59.03 77.56
CA ILE A 292 -36.63 57.97 76.92
C ILE A 292 -36.00 57.53 75.53
N ASN A 293 -36.13 56.23 75.13
CA ASN A 293 -36.05 55.61 73.77
C ASN A 293 -34.73 55.37 72.93
N SER A 294 -34.45 54.06 72.75
CA SER A 294 -34.32 53.28 71.47
C SER A 294 -33.12 53.38 70.47
N PRO A 295 -32.84 52.29 69.68
CA PRO A 295 -31.51 52.03 69.06
C PRO A 295 -31.38 52.37 67.56
N SER A 296 -30.13 52.48 67.08
CA SER A 296 -29.78 52.75 65.68
C SER A 296 -29.54 51.47 64.83
N VAL A 297 -29.89 51.54 63.55
CA VAL A 297 -29.46 50.58 62.51
C VAL A 297 -28.12 51.06 61.93
N PRO A 298 -27.09 50.20 61.79
CA PRO A 298 -25.80 50.60 61.24
C PRO A 298 -25.84 50.82 59.72
N VAL A 299 -24.98 51.73 59.23
CA VAL A 299 -24.83 52.07 57.80
C VAL A 299 -24.37 50.83 57.01
N GLY A 300 -24.82 50.72 55.74
CA GLY A 300 -24.49 49.62 54.84
C GLY A 300 -25.35 48.36 54.97
N ALA A 301 -26.33 48.32 55.88
CA ALA A 301 -27.27 47.21 56.00
C ALA A 301 -28.29 47.16 54.83
N VAL A 302 -28.40 46.01 54.17
CA VAL A 302 -29.44 45.75 53.16
C VAL A 302 -30.70 45.20 53.85
N VAL A 303 -31.85 45.79 53.56
CA VAL A 303 -33.16 45.39 54.09
C VAL A 303 -34.17 45.35 52.95
N GLU A 304 -34.89 44.23 52.80
CA GLU A 304 -35.98 44.10 51.83
C GLU A 304 -37.12 45.08 52.19
N TYR A 305 -37.60 45.84 51.20
CA TYR A 305 -38.64 46.87 51.40
C TYR A 305 -39.72 46.78 50.31
N PRO A 306 -41.01 46.98 50.62
CA PRO A 306 -42.08 46.87 49.62
C PRO A 306 -42.00 47.97 48.54
N GLU A 307 -42.17 47.59 47.26
CA GLU A 307 -42.11 48.51 46.11
C GLU A 307 -43.23 49.58 46.09
N ASP A 308 -44.28 49.41 46.89
CA ASP A 308 -45.49 50.24 46.91
C ASP A 308 -45.50 51.31 48.03
N LYS A 309 -44.35 51.61 48.65
CA LYS A 309 -44.21 52.65 49.69
C LYS A 309 -43.05 53.61 49.47
N GLU A 310 -43.22 54.85 49.95
CA GLU A 310 -42.15 55.85 49.96
C GLU A 310 -40.96 55.37 50.80
N LEU A 311 -39.75 55.53 50.26
CA LEU A 311 -38.52 55.04 50.88
C LEU A 311 -38.21 55.81 52.19
N PRO A 312 -37.90 55.12 53.31
CA PRO A 312 -37.51 55.78 54.55
C PRO A 312 -36.24 56.64 54.40
N ILE A 313 -36.20 57.75 55.12
CA ILE A 313 -35.04 58.66 55.17
C ILE A 313 -33.80 57.87 55.60
N GLY A 314 -32.74 57.91 54.78
CA GLY A 314 -31.47 57.22 55.02
C GLY A 314 -31.24 55.96 54.19
N PHE A 315 -32.23 55.47 53.44
CA PHE A 315 -32.11 54.30 52.57
C PHE A 315 -32.02 54.68 51.07
N LYS A 316 -31.52 53.77 50.24
CA LYS A 316 -31.42 53.89 48.76
C LYS A 316 -31.79 52.55 48.12
N VAL A 317 -32.25 52.59 46.86
CA VAL A 317 -32.60 51.40 46.06
C VAL A 317 -31.35 50.79 45.42
N LEU A 318 -31.30 49.46 45.29
CA LEU A 318 -30.19 48.72 44.66
C LEU A 318 -30.41 48.59 43.14
N ASP A 319 -30.26 49.70 42.42
CA ASP A 319 -30.61 49.84 41.00
C ASP A 319 -29.41 50.12 40.07
N GLY A 320 -28.18 50.07 40.59
CA GLY A 320 -26.97 50.42 39.84
C GLY A 320 -26.59 51.90 39.83
N SER A 321 -27.34 52.75 40.53
CA SER A 321 -27.05 54.18 40.63
C SER A 321 -25.64 54.46 41.13
N SER A 322 -25.02 55.49 40.55
CA SER A 322 -23.72 56.02 40.95
C SER A 322 -23.87 57.10 42.02
N LEU A 323 -23.12 57.00 43.11
CA LEU A 323 -23.16 57.90 44.27
C LEU A 323 -21.80 58.55 44.52
N ASP A 324 -21.80 59.81 44.94
CA ASP A 324 -20.57 60.57 45.23
C ASP A 324 -19.86 60.06 46.50
N LYS A 325 -18.54 59.85 46.40
CA LYS A 325 -17.69 59.31 47.47
C LYS A 325 -17.56 60.27 48.67
N SER A 326 -17.71 61.58 48.46
CA SER A 326 -17.64 62.59 49.51
C SER A 326 -18.97 62.83 50.23
N GLU A 327 -20.10 62.66 49.53
CA GLU A 327 -21.45 62.76 50.13
C GLU A 327 -21.82 61.48 50.92
N TYR A 328 -21.37 60.30 50.46
CA TYR A 328 -21.71 58.99 51.05
C TYR A 328 -20.49 58.23 51.59
N ALA A 329 -19.55 58.94 52.24
CA ALA A 329 -18.26 58.40 52.69
C ALA A 329 -18.37 57.12 53.57
N GLU A 330 -19.25 57.11 54.57
CA GLU A 330 -19.46 55.94 55.46
C GLU A 330 -20.00 54.71 54.72
N LEU A 331 -20.73 54.90 53.62
CA LEU A 331 -21.21 53.81 52.78
C LEU A 331 -20.13 53.31 51.81
N TYR A 332 -19.29 54.23 51.31
CA TYR A 332 -18.14 53.88 50.45
C TYR A 332 -17.09 53.04 51.20
N GLU A 333 -16.80 53.33 52.47
CA GLU A 333 -15.89 52.50 53.30
C GLU A 333 -16.35 51.04 53.39
N ILE A 334 -17.65 50.77 53.29
CA ILE A 334 -18.24 49.44 53.44
C ILE A 334 -18.27 48.66 52.11
N ILE A 335 -18.59 49.30 50.98
CA ILE A 335 -18.80 48.59 49.69
C ILE A 335 -17.69 48.81 48.64
N GLY A 336 -16.97 49.93 48.70
CA GLY A 336 -15.86 50.27 47.79
C GLY A 336 -16.21 50.23 46.30
N ASP A 337 -15.20 49.98 45.46
CA ASP A 337 -15.32 49.97 43.98
C ASP A 337 -16.00 48.70 43.40
N LYS A 338 -16.58 47.84 44.25
CA LYS A 338 -16.91 46.44 43.95
C LYS A 338 -17.97 46.23 42.85
N PHE A 339 -18.76 47.27 42.55
CA PHE A 339 -19.83 47.25 41.53
C PHE A 339 -19.59 48.30 40.42
N GLY A 340 -18.37 48.82 40.32
CA GLY A 340 -17.96 49.88 39.40
C GLY A 340 -17.81 51.23 40.11
N SER A 341 -16.85 52.03 39.63
CA SER A 341 -16.56 53.36 40.17
C SER A 341 -15.80 54.22 39.15
N ASP A 342 -15.73 55.52 39.45
CA ASP A 342 -14.83 56.46 38.81
C ASP A 342 -14.02 57.27 39.86
N GLU A 343 -13.41 58.38 39.45
CA GLU A 343 -12.58 59.22 40.34
C GLU A 343 -13.37 59.85 41.49
N SER A 344 -14.67 60.13 41.32
CA SER A 344 -15.53 60.83 42.28
C SER A 344 -16.68 59.99 42.85
N SER A 345 -17.05 58.89 42.20
CA SER A 345 -18.29 58.15 42.48
C SER A 345 -18.11 56.63 42.51
N PHE A 346 -19.04 55.94 43.17
CA PHE A 346 -19.11 54.47 43.26
C PHE A 346 -20.55 54.00 43.02
N ASN A 347 -20.71 52.83 42.42
CA ASN A 347 -22.03 52.31 42.04
C ASN A 347 -22.60 51.37 43.09
N LEU A 348 -23.93 51.40 43.24
CA LEU A 348 -24.68 50.39 43.98
C LEU A 348 -24.81 49.07 43.16
N PRO A 349 -25.08 47.92 43.80
CA PRO A 349 -25.38 46.66 43.11
C PRO A 349 -26.60 46.74 42.17
N THR A 350 -26.63 45.86 41.15
CA THR A 350 -27.79 45.55 40.30
C THR A 350 -28.09 44.06 40.27
N GLU A 351 -29.35 43.67 40.03
CA GLU A 351 -29.71 42.30 39.68
C GLU A 351 -29.69 42.06 38.15
N GLN A 352 -29.25 40.86 37.75
CA GLN A 352 -29.19 40.28 36.38
C GLN A 352 -28.09 40.77 35.41
N ILE A 353 -27.32 39.82 34.84
CA ILE A 353 -26.99 39.77 33.38
C ILE A 353 -26.89 38.30 32.89
N GLN A 354 -27.55 37.99 31.76
CA GLN A 354 -27.27 36.84 30.88
C GLN A 354 -26.89 37.33 29.45
N GLN A 355 -26.16 36.47 28.72
CA GLN A 355 -26.15 36.23 27.25
C GLN A 355 -26.44 37.35 26.20
N LYS A 356 -25.58 37.40 25.16
CA LYS A 356 -25.89 37.72 23.73
C LYS A 356 -24.96 36.86 22.86
N THR A 357 -25.39 35.96 21.96
CA THR A 357 -26.18 36.00 20.70
C THR A 357 -25.38 36.34 19.42
N ASN A 358 -25.54 35.48 18.40
CA ASN A 358 -24.85 35.49 17.11
C ASN A 358 -25.62 36.32 16.05
N GLN A 359 -24.93 36.78 15.01
CA GLN A 359 -25.22 36.37 13.61
C GLN A 359 -24.13 36.87 12.64
N ASP A 360 -23.32 35.96 12.09
CA ASP A 360 -22.95 35.96 10.67
C ASP A 360 -22.40 34.58 10.29
N VAL A 361 -22.83 34.04 9.14
CA VAL A 361 -22.74 32.59 8.85
C VAL A 361 -21.95 32.31 7.57
N ILE A 362 -20.69 31.91 7.74
CA ILE A 362 -20.21 30.61 7.23
C ILE A 362 -19.39 29.98 8.36
N ASP A 363 -19.87 28.86 8.91
CA ASP A 363 -19.34 28.25 10.14
C ASP A 363 -18.13 27.34 9.88
N ASP A 364 -16.92 27.91 9.99
CA ASP A 364 -15.66 27.15 10.00
C ASP A 364 -15.49 26.29 11.29
N ASN A 365 -16.27 26.54 12.35
CA ASN A 365 -16.12 25.94 13.68
C ASN A 365 -17.05 24.75 13.97
N ASN A 366 -17.88 24.33 13.00
CA ASN A 366 -18.83 23.25 13.23
C ASN A 366 -18.13 21.92 13.57
N LYS A 367 -18.35 21.41 14.79
CA LYS A 367 -17.93 20.07 15.25
C LYS A 367 -18.89 18.96 14.73
N GLY A 368 -19.35 19.10 13.49
CA GLY A 368 -20.22 18.15 12.79
C GLY A 368 -19.43 17.24 11.85
N THR A 369 -19.81 15.96 11.79
CA THR A 369 -19.04 14.86 11.15
C THR A 369 -19.07 14.81 9.61
N ASN A 370 -19.38 15.93 8.93
CA ASN A 370 -19.25 16.05 7.47
C ASN A 370 -19.00 17.52 7.07
N LYS A 371 -17.74 17.88 6.81
CA LYS A 371 -17.36 19.18 6.25
C LYS A 371 -17.11 19.08 4.74
N THR A 372 -17.83 19.88 3.95
CA THR A 372 -17.47 20.15 2.55
C THR A 372 -16.73 21.47 2.48
N TYR A 373 -15.42 21.42 2.22
CA TYR A 373 -14.57 22.60 2.09
C TYR A 373 -14.58 23.14 0.65
N SER A 374 -14.35 24.45 0.46
CA SER A 374 -14.02 25.00 -0.86
C SER A 374 -12.63 24.54 -1.30
N SER A 375 -12.41 24.39 -2.61
CA SER A 375 -11.12 23.95 -3.18
C SER A 375 -9.94 24.78 -2.65
N THR A 376 -10.10 26.11 -2.60
CA THR A 376 -9.09 27.04 -2.07
C THR A 376 -8.77 26.82 -0.59
N LYS A 377 -9.76 26.44 0.23
CA LYS A 377 -9.54 26.10 1.66
C LYS A 377 -8.84 24.73 1.79
N ILE A 378 -9.17 23.76 0.93
CA ILE A 378 -8.48 22.47 0.85
C ILE A 378 -7.00 22.66 0.49
N GLU A 379 -6.71 23.42 -0.58
CA GLU A 379 -5.33 23.73 -1.01
C GLU A 379 -4.54 24.46 0.08
N SER A 380 -5.18 25.39 0.81
CA SER A 380 -4.57 26.09 1.95
C SER A 380 -4.27 25.15 3.12
N LEU A 381 -5.19 24.25 3.47
CA LEU A 381 -5.01 23.28 4.56
C LEU A 381 -3.98 22.19 4.22
N ILE A 382 -3.91 21.73 2.97
CA ILE A 382 -2.87 20.80 2.51
C ILE A 382 -1.50 21.50 2.53
N SER A 383 -1.42 22.75 2.05
CA SER A 383 -0.17 23.51 2.03
C SER A 383 0.35 23.82 3.44
N ALA A 384 -0.53 24.10 4.40
CA ALA A 384 -0.17 24.37 5.79
C ALA A 384 0.25 23.11 6.58
N ASN A 385 -0.24 21.92 6.20
CA ASN A 385 -0.01 20.65 6.91
C ASN A 385 0.87 19.67 6.13
N ASN A 386 1.56 20.11 5.07
CA ASN A 386 2.35 19.22 4.21
C ASN A 386 3.48 18.48 4.94
N SER A 387 3.93 19.01 6.09
CA SER A 387 4.92 18.39 6.98
C SER A 387 4.33 17.42 8.03
N THR A 388 3.01 17.26 8.10
CA THR A 388 2.33 16.32 9.02
C THR A 388 1.58 15.20 8.30
N ILE A 389 1.44 15.26 6.98
CA ILE A 389 0.88 14.18 6.15
C ILE A 389 1.96 13.11 5.92
N PRO A 390 1.74 11.84 6.29
CA PRO A 390 2.72 10.77 6.04
C PRO A 390 3.00 10.59 4.55
N VAL A 391 4.27 10.34 4.22
CA VAL A 391 4.70 10.00 2.86
C VAL A 391 3.95 8.76 2.37
N GLY A 392 3.54 8.76 1.10
CA GLY A 392 2.71 7.70 0.50
C GLY A 392 1.20 7.83 0.70
N THR A 393 0.70 8.91 1.35
CA THR A 393 -0.74 9.19 1.43
C THR A 393 -1.35 9.44 0.05
N ILE A 394 -2.45 8.75 -0.29
CA ILE A 394 -3.17 8.87 -1.57
C ILE A 394 -4.47 9.66 -1.39
N PHE A 395 -4.70 10.64 -2.26
CA PHE A 395 -5.96 11.40 -2.34
C PHE A 395 -6.58 11.31 -3.74
N ASN A 396 -7.91 11.22 -3.80
CA ASN A 396 -8.66 11.42 -5.04
C ASN A 396 -8.72 12.93 -5.36
N TYR A 397 -7.99 13.37 -6.38
CA TYR A 397 -7.92 14.77 -6.79
C TYR A 397 -8.61 15.00 -8.15
N PRO A 398 -9.31 16.14 -8.37
CA PRO A 398 -10.01 16.40 -9.62
C PRO A 398 -9.08 16.41 -10.84
N LYS A 399 -9.42 15.62 -11.87
CA LYS A 399 -8.64 15.52 -13.12
C LYS A 399 -8.61 16.87 -13.84
N GLY A 400 -7.40 17.35 -14.16
CA GLY A 400 -7.19 18.60 -14.90
C GLY A 400 -6.87 19.83 -14.04
N GLN A 401 -6.80 19.70 -12.71
CA GLN A 401 -6.28 20.76 -11.83
C GLN A 401 -4.78 20.59 -11.54
N THR A 402 -4.11 21.67 -11.17
CA THR A 402 -2.71 21.65 -10.72
C THR A 402 -2.58 20.88 -9.42
N LEU A 403 -1.66 19.91 -9.36
CA LEU A 403 -1.42 19.10 -8.16
C LEU A 403 -0.87 19.96 -7.00
N PRO A 404 -1.31 19.72 -5.75
CA PRO A 404 -0.73 20.37 -4.58
C PRO A 404 0.78 20.09 -4.44
N LYS A 405 1.53 21.07 -3.92
CA LYS A 405 2.99 20.98 -3.77
C LYS A 405 3.37 19.78 -2.90
N GLY A 406 4.18 18.87 -3.43
CA GLY A 406 4.60 17.63 -2.74
C GLY A 406 3.88 16.36 -3.22
N PHE A 407 2.77 16.50 -3.96
CA PHE A 407 2.04 15.36 -4.52
C PHE A 407 2.43 15.09 -5.99
N LYS A 408 2.29 13.83 -6.41
CA LYS A 408 2.52 13.35 -7.78
C LYS A 408 1.28 12.60 -8.29
N ALA A 409 1.10 12.51 -9.61
CA ALA A 409 0.03 11.73 -10.20
C ALA A 409 0.33 10.22 -10.12
N LEU A 410 -0.70 9.39 -9.92
CA LEU A 410 -0.61 7.92 -9.96
C LEU A 410 -0.74 7.40 -11.40
N ASP A 411 0.19 7.81 -12.25
CA ASP A 411 0.19 7.62 -13.71
C ASP A 411 1.18 6.55 -14.22
N GLY A 412 2.09 6.09 -13.35
CA GLY A 412 3.19 5.18 -13.69
C GLY A 412 4.54 5.85 -13.94
N ALA A 413 4.72 7.13 -13.60
CA ALA A 413 6.00 7.83 -13.75
C ALA A 413 7.14 7.12 -13.00
N SER A 414 8.31 7.07 -13.65
CA SER A 414 9.57 6.62 -13.04
C SER A 414 10.16 7.75 -12.19
N LEU A 415 10.58 7.43 -10.96
CA LEU A 415 11.21 8.35 -10.00
C LEU A 415 12.50 7.74 -9.46
N SER A 416 13.50 8.58 -9.18
CA SER A 416 14.74 8.15 -8.56
C SER A 416 14.55 7.76 -7.09
N LYS A 417 15.10 6.60 -6.70
CA LYS A 417 15.17 6.16 -5.30
C LYS A 417 16.00 7.11 -4.42
N ALA A 418 17.00 7.81 -5.00
CA ALA A 418 17.83 8.75 -4.28
C ALA A 418 17.12 10.09 -4.01
N GLU A 419 16.31 10.59 -4.95
CA GLU A 419 15.55 11.84 -4.78
C GLU A 419 14.29 11.64 -3.94
N TYR A 420 13.64 10.46 -4.03
CA TYR A 420 12.37 10.15 -3.38
C TYR A 420 12.46 8.97 -2.39
N ALA A 421 13.56 8.90 -1.62
CA ALA A 421 13.87 7.78 -0.73
C ALA A 421 12.74 7.42 0.24
N ASP A 422 12.11 8.41 0.89
CA ASP A 422 11.00 8.16 1.82
C ASP A 422 9.76 7.59 1.12
N LEU A 423 9.51 7.96 -0.14
CA LEU A 423 8.39 7.43 -0.91
C LEU A 423 8.68 6.01 -1.41
N PHE A 424 9.93 5.73 -1.78
CA PHE A 424 10.39 4.38 -2.09
C PHE A 424 10.27 3.46 -0.86
N ASN A 425 10.66 3.93 0.33
CA ASN A 425 10.54 3.18 1.58
C ASN A 425 9.08 2.79 1.93
N VAL A 426 8.10 3.57 1.50
CA VAL A 426 6.67 3.28 1.72
C VAL A 426 6.09 2.34 0.64
N LEU A 427 6.54 2.45 -0.61
CA LEU A 427 6.08 1.58 -1.71
C LEU A 427 6.79 0.21 -1.72
N GLY A 428 8.07 0.19 -1.36
CA GLY A 428 8.94 -0.99 -1.32
C GLY A 428 9.39 -1.51 -2.69
N GLU A 429 10.21 -2.57 -2.65
CA GLU A 429 10.81 -3.21 -3.82
C GLU A 429 9.81 -3.71 -4.88
N GLY A 430 8.54 -3.90 -4.51
CA GLY A 430 7.48 -4.28 -5.46
C GLY A 430 7.23 -3.28 -6.59
N PHE A 431 7.79 -2.07 -6.48
CA PHE A 431 7.73 -1.01 -7.50
C PHE A 431 9.10 -0.65 -8.11
N SER A 432 10.19 -1.35 -7.76
CA SER A 432 11.51 -1.14 -8.36
C SER A 432 11.50 -1.42 -9.87
N ILE A 433 12.11 -0.53 -10.66
CA ILE A 433 12.29 -0.71 -12.12
C ILE A 433 13.70 -1.24 -12.40
N ASP A 434 14.69 -0.58 -11.79
CA ASP A 434 16.12 -0.86 -11.89
C ASP A 434 16.78 -0.53 -10.53
N ASP A 435 18.11 -0.49 -10.48
CA ASP A 435 18.86 -0.20 -9.25
C ASP A 435 18.58 1.23 -8.73
N ASP A 436 18.39 2.21 -9.62
CA ASP A 436 18.31 3.64 -9.30
C ASP A 436 16.87 4.19 -9.23
N ASN A 437 15.89 3.50 -9.83
CA ASN A 437 14.53 4.03 -10.05
C ASN A 437 13.39 3.07 -9.64
N PHE A 438 12.23 3.66 -9.33
CA PHE A 438 10.98 2.96 -9.04
C PHE A 438 9.80 3.61 -9.77
N ALA A 439 8.72 2.86 -10.00
CA ALA A 439 7.50 3.33 -10.64
C ALA A 439 6.46 3.79 -9.61
N LEU A 440 5.77 4.90 -9.88
CA LEU A 440 4.54 5.22 -9.15
C LEU A 440 3.43 4.19 -9.45
N PRO A 441 2.57 3.83 -8.48
CA PRO A 441 1.40 2.99 -8.74
C PRO A 441 0.52 3.60 -9.84
N LYS A 442 0.07 2.77 -10.80
CA LYS A 442 -0.79 3.21 -11.90
C LYS A 442 -2.21 2.68 -11.71
N ASN A 443 -3.17 3.59 -11.51
CA ASN A 443 -4.53 3.20 -11.09
C ASN A 443 -5.42 2.66 -12.24
N GLN A 444 -4.99 2.76 -13.52
CA GLN A 444 -5.71 2.22 -14.68
C GLN A 444 -4.74 1.76 -15.78
N ILE A 445 -4.97 0.57 -16.32
CA ILE A 445 -4.18 0.00 -17.42
C ILE A 445 -5.02 -0.01 -18.69
N GLU A 446 -4.63 0.80 -19.66
CA GLU A 446 -5.24 0.75 -20.99
C GLU A 446 -4.60 -0.35 -21.84
N GLN A 447 -5.41 -1.18 -22.49
CA GLN A 447 -4.94 -2.14 -23.50
C GLN A 447 -5.99 -2.39 -24.59
N THR A 448 -5.56 -2.97 -25.71
CA THR A 448 -6.42 -3.20 -26.89
C THR A 448 -6.92 -4.64 -27.03
N SER A 449 -6.48 -5.55 -26.15
CA SER A 449 -6.91 -6.96 -26.13
C SER A 449 -7.88 -7.23 -24.98
N LEU A 450 -8.84 -8.12 -25.20
CA LEU A 450 -9.72 -8.74 -24.20
C LEU A 450 -9.07 -9.96 -23.51
N SER A 451 -7.85 -10.34 -23.91
CA SER A 451 -6.95 -11.15 -23.09
C SER A 451 -6.22 -10.24 -22.11
N ILE A 452 -6.66 -10.28 -20.85
CA ILE A 452 -6.24 -9.34 -19.80
C ILE A 452 -5.29 -10.05 -18.85
N ASP A 453 -4.12 -9.44 -18.63
CA ASP A 453 -3.06 -9.98 -17.79
C ASP A 453 -3.11 -9.31 -16.42
N LEU A 454 -3.73 -10.01 -15.46
CA LEU A 454 -3.97 -9.49 -14.11
C LEU A 454 -2.68 -9.33 -13.28
N SER A 455 -1.53 -9.84 -13.74
CA SER A 455 -0.24 -9.55 -13.10
C SER A 455 0.17 -8.07 -13.25
N LYS A 456 -0.35 -7.38 -14.28
CA LYS A 456 0.01 -5.99 -14.58
C LYS A 456 -0.69 -4.98 -13.67
N GLY A 457 -1.86 -5.33 -13.14
CA GLY A 457 -2.64 -4.51 -12.21
C GLY A 457 -4.07 -5.02 -12.02
N ASN A 458 -4.88 -4.24 -11.31
CA ASN A 458 -6.25 -4.62 -10.93
C ASN A 458 -7.34 -3.97 -11.80
N ASN A 459 -7.09 -2.76 -12.31
CA ASN A 459 -8.09 -1.96 -13.01
C ASN A 459 -7.70 -1.75 -14.47
N PHE A 460 -8.58 -2.11 -15.39
CA PHE A 460 -8.30 -2.09 -16.82
C PHE A 460 -9.32 -1.28 -17.61
N VAL A 461 -8.86 -0.60 -18.65
CA VAL A 461 -9.70 0.01 -19.69
C VAL A 461 -9.34 -0.65 -21.02
N ILE A 462 -10.22 -1.52 -21.50
CA ILE A 462 -10.03 -2.24 -22.75
C ILE A 462 -10.66 -1.44 -23.90
N LYS A 463 -9.86 -1.22 -24.94
CA LYS A 463 -10.28 -0.59 -26.20
C LYS A 463 -10.12 -1.62 -27.34
N PRO A 464 -11.06 -2.58 -27.50
CA PRO A 464 -10.84 -3.77 -28.32
C PRO A 464 -10.51 -3.42 -29.77
N ALA A 465 -9.39 -3.93 -30.28
CA ALA A 465 -8.98 -3.73 -31.68
C ALA A 465 -9.65 -4.71 -32.66
N GLN A 466 -10.11 -5.86 -32.17
CA GLN A 466 -10.74 -6.94 -32.94
C GLN A 466 -11.73 -7.71 -32.06
N SER A 467 -12.55 -8.57 -32.67
CA SER A 467 -13.50 -9.43 -31.94
C SER A 467 -12.82 -10.71 -31.42
N GLU A 468 -12.90 -10.99 -30.12
CA GLU A 468 -12.19 -12.09 -29.46
C GLU A 468 -12.85 -12.52 -28.12
N GLU A 469 -12.40 -13.64 -27.56
CA GLU A 469 -12.88 -14.13 -26.25
C GLU A 469 -12.27 -13.30 -25.10
N MET A 470 -13.12 -12.87 -24.17
CA MET A 470 -12.65 -12.19 -22.96
C MET A 470 -12.09 -13.20 -21.94
N SER A 471 -10.82 -13.02 -21.56
CA SER A 471 -10.12 -13.88 -20.59
C SER A 471 -9.32 -13.06 -19.59
N LEU A 472 -9.27 -13.53 -18.34
CA LEU A 472 -8.47 -12.97 -17.26
C LEU A 472 -7.37 -13.97 -16.90
N ASN A 473 -6.12 -13.60 -17.16
CA ASN A 473 -4.94 -14.46 -17.07
C ASN A 473 -4.03 -14.00 -15.94
N ASN A 474 -3.16 -14.88 -15.44
CA ASN A 474 -2.22 -14.61 -14.34
C ASN A 474 -2.91 -14.09 -13.05
N ALA A 475 -4.13 -14.58 -12.80
CA ALA A 475 -4.97 -14.19 -11.66
C ALA A 475 -4.40 -14.68 -10.32
N THR A 476 -4.30 -13.79 -9.32
CA THR A 476 -3.88 -14.14 -7.95
C THR A 476 -5.11 -14.31 -7.04
N VAL A 477 -5.12 -15.32 -6.17
CA VAL A 477 -6.24 -15.58 -5.25
C VAL A 477 -6.51 -14.37 -4.34
N GLY A 478 -7.77 -13.95 -4.24
CA GLY A 478 -8.19 -12.76 -3.49
C GLY A 478 -8.08 -11.45 -4.28
N GLN A 479 -7.50 -11.45 -5.48
CA GLN A 479 -7.42 -10.27 -6.34
C GLN A 479 -8.83 -9.84 -6.80
N THR A 480 -9.04 -8.53 -6.83
CA THR A 480 -10.31 -7.88 -7.19
C THR A 480 -10.04 -6.63 -7.99
N GLY A 481 -10.97 -6.23 -8.86
CA GLY A 481 -10.82 -5.03 -9.67
C GLY A 481 -11.94 -4.80 -10.68
N THR A 482 -11.80 -3.72 -11.44
CA THR A 482 -12.79 -3.25 -12.42
C THR A 482 -12.20 -3.22 -13.83
N ILE A 483 -12.96 -3.72 -14.80
CA ILE A 483 -12.62 -3.74 -16.22
C ILE A 483 -13.69 -2.98 -16.99
N VAL A 484 -13.31 -1.89 -17.64
CA VAL A 484 -14.19 -1.13 -18.53
C VAL A 484 -13.86 -1.48 -19.97
N VAL A 485 -14.82 -2.01 -20.73
CA VAL A 485 -14.64 -2.38 -22.14
C VAL A 485 -15.37 -1.36 -23.01
N THR A 486 -14.65 -0.55 -23.79
CA THR A 486 -15.25 0.61 -24.49
C THR A 486 -16.06 0.26 -25.74
N ASN A 487 -15.93 -0.97 -26.26
CA ASN A 487 -16.77 -1.51 -27.31
C ASN A 487 -17.02 -3.01 -27.06
N SER A 488 -17.96 -3.30 -26.17
CA SER A 488 -18.24 -4.64 -25.68
C SER A 488 -18.82 -5.60 -26.72
N ALA A 489 -19.34 -5.08 -27.85
CA ALA A 489 -19.79 -5.88 -28.99
C ALA A 489 -18.66 -6.73 -29.62
N MET A 490 -17.40 -6.41 -29.31
CA MET A 490 -16.22 -7.18 -29.72
C MET A 490 -15.97 -8.43 -28.84
N ILE A 491 -16.69 -8.61 -27.72
CA ILE A 491 -16.60 -9.82 -26.90
C ILE A 491 -17.41 -10.92 -27.58
N THR A 492 -16.73 -11.90 -28.18
CA THR A 492 -17.40 -13.02 -28.87
C THR A 492 -17.83 -14.14 -27.92
N ASN A 493 -17.06 -14.33 -26.84
CA ASN A 493 -17.34 -15.28 -25.78
C ASN A 493 -16.66 -14.83 -24.46
N PHE A 494 -16.99 -15.50 -23.36
CA PHE A 494 -16.26 -15.38 -22.09
C PHE A 494 -15.54 -16.69 -21.80
N ASN A 495 -14.27 -16.59 -21.39
CA ASN A 495 -13.47 -17.74 -21.03
C ASN A 495 -14.09 -18.56 -19.90
N ASN A 496 -13.93 -19.89 -19.94
CA ASN A 496 -14.61 -20.81 -19.02
C ASN A 496 -14.29 -20.59 -17.53
N LYS A 497 -13.18 -19.91 -17.19
CA LYS A 497 -12.82 -19.49 -15.82
C LYS A 497 -13.73 -18.39 -15.26
N LEU A 498 -14.37 -17.60 -16.13
CA LEU A 498 -15.21 -16.45 -15.78
C LEU A 498 -16.63 -16.91 -15.39
N LYS A 499 -16.93 -16.92 -14.10
CA LYS A 499 -18.21 -17.37 -13.55
C LYS A 499 -19.14 -16.19 -13.27
N PHE A 500 -20.06 -15.94 -14.19
CA PHE A 500 -21.18 -15.03 -13.98
C PHE A 500 -22.33 -15.71 -13.22
N LYS A 501 -23.07 -14.96 -12.38
CA LYS A 501 -24.34 -15.41 -11.80
C LYS A 501 -25.41 -15.66 -12.89
N THR A 502 -25.39 -14.85 -13.94
CA THR A 502 -26.19 -15.01 -15.17
C THR A 502 -25.32 -14.53 -16.32
N GLN A 503 -25.09 -15.35 -17.34
CA GLN A 503 -24.19 -14.98 -18.46
C GLN A 503 -24.75 -13.77 -19.23
N PRO A 504 -23.94 -12.70 -19.45
CA PRO A 504 -24.38 -11.53 -20.20
C PRO A 504 -24.82 -11.87 -21.63
N LYS A 505 -25.85 -11.15 -22.11
CA LYS A 505 -26.32 -11.17 -23.51
C LYS A 505 -26.47 -9.73 -24.00
N GLY A 506 -26.49 -9.54 -25.33
CA GLY A 506 -26.70 -8.23 -25.94
C GLY A 506 -25.60 -7.23 -25.58
N MET A 507 -24.35 -7.61 -25.84
CA MET A 507 -23.18 -6.77 -25.58
C MET A 507 -23.10 -5.64 -26.62
N SER A 508 -23.15 -4.38 -26.20
CA SER A 508 -22.90 -3.22 -27.05
C SER A 508 -22.38 -2.02 -26.25
N GLY A 509 -21.73 -1.07 -26.92
CA GLY A 509 -21.24 0.16 -26.28
C GLY A 509 -20.17 -0.06 -25.20
N VAL A 510 -20.15 0.81 -24.19
CA VAL A 510 -19.23 0.73 -23.05
C VAL A 510 -19.85 -0.13 -21.95
N GLU A 511 -19.15 -1.18 -21.52
CA GLU A 511 -19.60 -2.08 -20.44
C GLU A 511 -18.57 -2.12 -19.31
N THR A 512 -19.05 -2.28 -18.08
CA THR A 512 -18.19 -2.38 -16.88
C THR A 512 -18.36 -3.73 -16.22
N PHE A 513 -17.24 -4.36 -15.88
CA PHE A 513 -17.18 -5.64 -15.18
C PHE A 513 -16.39 -5.49 -13.89
N ASN A 514 -16.94 -6.00 -12.79
CA ASN A 514 -16.19 -6.21 -11.56
C ASN A 514 -15.88 -7.69 -11.40
N TYR A 515 -14.65 -8.02 -11.01
CA TYR A 515 -14.21 -9.40 -10.81
C TYR A 515 -13.62 -9.65 -9.42
N TYR A 516 -13.69 -10.90 -8.96
CA TYR A 516 -13.06 -11.40 -7.75
C TYR A 516 -12.51 -12.82 -8.01
N VAL A 517 -11.21 -13.02 -7.77
CA VAL A 517 -10.51 -14.28 -8.02
C VAL A 517 -10.65 -15.21 -6.80
N LEU A 518 -11.45 -16.25 -6.93
CA LEU A 518 -11.60 -17.29 -5.89
C LEU A 518 -10.52 -18.37 -6.03
N SER A 519 -10.14 -18.71 -7.26
CA SER A 519 -8.99 -19.57 -7.59
C SER A 519 -8.44 -19.25 -8.98
N SER A 520 -7.36 -19.92 -9.40
CA SER A 520 -6.80 -19.84 -10.76
C SER A 520 -7.79 -20.20 -11.89
N ASP A 521 -8.89 -20.89 -11.55
CA ASP A 521 -9.87 -21.45 -12.48
C ASP A 521 -11.33 -21.09 -12.15
N ASP A 522 -11.53 -20.29 -11.09
CA ASP A 522 -12.83 -19.77 -10.68
C ASP A 522 -12.71 -18.27 -10.35
N ILE A 523 -13.07 -17.43 -11.32
CA ILE A 523 -13.10 -15.98 -11.19
C ILE A 523 -14.57 -15.55 -11.23
N LYS A 524 -15.09 -15.06 -10.10
CA LYS A 524 -16.45 -14.51 -10.05
C LYS A 524 -16.44 -13.16 -10.75
N ILE A 525 -17.38 -12.95 -11.67
CA ILE A 525 -17.45 -11.72 -12.46
C ILE A 525 -18.90 -11.25 -12.61
N HIS A 526 -19.10 -9.94 -12.59
CA HIS A 526 -20.39 -9.29 -12.66
C HIS A 526 -20.35 -8.10 -13.63
N ARG A 527 -21.27 -8.08 -14.60
CA ARG A 527 -21.59 -6.91 -15.43
C ARG A 527 -22.43 -5.95 -14.58
N TYR A 528 -22.03 -4.68 -14.55
CA TYR A 528 -22.73 -3.59 -13.85
C TYR A 528 -23.81 -2.95 -14.72
#